data_AF-A0A7Z8Y0U1-F1
#
_entry.id   AF-A0A7Z8Y0U1-F1
#
_cell.length_a   1.000
_cell.length_b   1.000
_cell.length_c   1.000
_cell.angle_alpha   90.00
_cell.angle_beta   90.00
_cell.angle_gamma   90.00
#
_symmetry.space_group_name_H-M   'P 1'
#
loop_
_entity.id
_entity.type
_entity.pdbx_description
1 polymer ?
#
loop_
_entity_poly.entity_id
_entity_poly.type
_entity_poly.pdbx_seq_one_letter_code
_entity_poly.pdbx_strand_id
1 'polypeptide(L)'
;MVRWVQDAVRDDAAVRRAVIAASEEMNASGRAILVWNGDWLQSRNQSGKGLAGVRQAIALEVAFAPAECRTQRMTGLAVLKLEDGADGARIALGKGSWRWSDLLGAG
;
A
#
# COMPACT_ATOMS: atom_id res chain seq x y z
N MET A 1 1.94 -1.88 13.11
CA MET A 1 2.31 -1.50 11.73
C MET A 1 1.17 -1.20 10.77
N VAL A 2 0.17 -2.06 10.58
CA VAL A 2 -0.91 -1.77 9.59
C VAL A 2 -1.53 -0.38 9.80
N ARG A 3 -1.92 -0.04 11.04
CA ARG A 3 -2.48 1.27 11.38
C ARG A 3 -1.50 2.42 11.09
N TRP A 4 -0.25 2.30 11.52
CA TRP A 4 0.81 3.28 11.25
C TRP A 4 0.94 3.60 9.76
N VAL A 5 1.14 2.57 8.93
CA VAL A 5 1.31 2.75 7.48
C VAL A 5 0.03 3.28 6.87
N GLN A 6 -1.14 2.84 7.33
CA GLN A 6 -2.41 3.39 6.87
C GLN A 6 -2.50 4.89 7.16
N ASP A 7 -2.19 5.32 8.37
CA ASP A 7 -2.33 6.72 8.80
C ASP A 7 -1.36 7.61 8.02
N ALA A 8 -0.11 7.18 7.84
CA ALA A 8 0.86 7.92 7.03
C ALA A 8 0.45 8.04 5.54
N VAL A 9 -0.10 6.97 4.97
CA VAL A 9 -0.60 6.96 3.58
C VAL A 9 -1.88 7.81 3.45
N ARG A 10 -2.71 7.87 4.50
CA ARG A 10 -3.91 8.74 4.55
C ARG A 10 -3.55 10.22 4.63
N ASP A 11 -2.51 10.56 5.40
CA ASP A 11 -2.06 11.94 5.62
C ASP A 11 -1.41 12.55 4.36
N ASP A 12 -0.88 11.72 3.46
CA ASP A 12 -0.37 12.19 2.17
C ASP A 12 -1.51 12.38 1.14
N ALA A 13 -1.87 13.64 0.91
CA ALA A 13 -2.93 14.02 -0.02
C ALA A 13 -2.64 13.66 -1.50
N ALA A 14 -1.38 13.53 -1.92
CA ALA A 14 -1.03 13.11 -3.28
C ALA A 14 -1.20 11.59 -3.43
N VAL A 15 -0.75 10.83 -2.43
CA VAL A 15 -0.91 9.37 -2.34
C VAL A 15 -2.40 9.00 -2.27
N ARG A 16 -3.18 9.66 -1.41
CA ARG A 16 -4.63 9.45 -1.30
C ARG A 16 -5.34 9.66 -2.64
N ARG A 17 -5.06 10.77 -3.34
CA ARG A 17 -5.62 11.05 -4.67
C ARG A 17 -5.23 9.99 -5.71
N ALA A 18 -3.98 9.54 -5.68
CA ALA A 18 -3.52 8.49 -6.60
C ALA A 18 -4.26 7.15 -6.38
N VAL A 19 -4.52 6.78 -5.12
CA VAL A 19 -5.27 5.55 -4.81
C VAL A 19 -6.75 5.67 -5.21
N ILE A 20 -7.38 6.83 -4.97
CA ILE A 20 -8.77 7.09 -5.40
C ILE A 20 -8.89 7.00 -6.92
N ALA A 21 -8.03 7.71 -7.65
CA ALA A 21 -8.03 7.69 -9.12
C ALA A 21 -7.80 6.27 -9.68
N ALA A 22 -6.90 5.50 -9.09
CA ALA A 22 -6.67 4.11 -9.48
C ALA A 22 -7.89 3.22 -9.16
N SER A 23 -8.58 3.45 -8.05
CA SER A 23 -9.80 2.72 -7.67
C SER A 23 -10.94 2.97 -8.64
N GLU A 24 -11.10 4.22 -9.09
CA GLU A 24 -12.11 4.61 -10.10
C GLU A 24 -11.78 4.00 -11.47
N GLU A 25 -10.55 4.13 -11.95
CA GLU A 25 -10.13 3.56 -13.24
C GLU A 25 -10.35 2.04 -13.30
N MET A 26 -10.07 1.35 -12.20
CA MET A 26 -10.19 -0.10 -12.10
C MET A 26 -11.61 -0.58 -11.77
N ASN A 27 -12.58 0.33 -11.57
CA ASN A 27 -13.91 0.02 -11.04
C ASN A 27 -13.83 -0.92 -9.82
N ALA A 28 -12.96 -0.56 -8.88
CA ALA A 28 -12.66 -1.42 -7.75
C ALA A 28 -13.85 -1.52 -6.78
N SER A 29 -14.66 -0.45 -6.64
CA SER A 29 -15.89 -0.40 -5.82
C SER A 29 -15.67 -1.00 -4.42
N GLY A 30 -14.72 -0.41 -3.67
CA GLY A 30 -14.34 -0.89 -2.33
C GLY A 30 -13.43 -2.12 -2.31
N ARG A 31 -13.13 -2.77 -3.44
CA ARG A 31 -12.11 -3.83 -3.50
C ARG A 31 -10.72 -3.23 -3.35
N ALA A 32 -9.85 -3.92 -2.62
CA ALA A 32 -8.48 -3.46 -2.44
C ALA A 32 -7.64 -3.71 -3.69
N ILE A 33 -6.92 -2.68 -4.13
CA ILE A 33 -5.93 -2.77 -5.20
C ILE A 33 -4.67 -3.40 -4.62
N LEU A 34 -4.28 -4.57 -5.11
CA LEU A 34 -3.03 -5.20 -4.70
C LEU A 34 -1.85 -4.42 -5.30
N VAL A 35 -0.98 -3.89 -4.45
CA VAL A 35 0.18 -3.08 -4.88
C VAL A 35 1.52 -3.75 -4.60
N TRP A 36 1.56 -4.76 -3.72
CA TRP A 36 2.75 -5.57 -3.45
C TRP A 36 2.37 -7.00 -3.05
N ASN A 37 3.06 -8.00 -3.60
CA ASN A 37 2.84 -9.42 -3.31
C ASN A 37 4.14 -10.25 -3.20
N GLY A 38 5.24 -9.60 -2.83
CA GLY A 38 6.60 -10.11 -3.00
C GLY A 38 7.39 -9.19 -3.94
N ASP A 39 6.71 -8.66 -4.94
CA ASP A 39 7.21 -7.63 -5.84
C ASP A 39 6.25 -6.44 -5.89
N TRP A 40 6.78 -5.24 -6.14
CA TRP A 40 5.97 -4.06 -6.37
C TRP A 40 5.23 -4.17 -7.70
N LEU A 41 3.90 -4.30 -7.64
CA LEU A 41 3.09 -4.46 -8.82
C LEU A 41 2.99 -3.13 -9.58
N GLN A 42 3.15 -3.22 -10.90
CA GLN A 42 2.92 -2.13 -11.83
C GLN A 42 1.56 -2.36 -12.49
N SER A 43 0.63 -1.42 -12.40
CA SER A 43 -0.53 -1.45 -13.30
C SER A 43 -0.14 -0.82 -14.64
N ARG A 44 -0.54 -1.45 -15.75
CA ARG A 44 -0.11 -1.10 -17.11
C ARG A 44 -0.41 0.36 -17.51
N ASN A 45 -1.37 1.00 -16.84
CA ASN A 45 -1.79 2.38 -17.11
C ASN A 45 -1.36 3.41 -16.03
N GLN A 46 -0.93 2.98 -14.84
CA GLN A 46 -0.48 3.89 -13.76
C GLN A 46 1.04 3.85 -13.55
N SER A 47 1.78 3.29 -14.52
CA SER A 47 3.24 3.33 -14.57
C SER A 47 3.79 4.76 -14.51
N GLY A 48 2.98 5.76 -14.88
CA GLY A 48 3.29 7.18 -14.75
C GLY A 48 2.68 7.82 -13.50
N LYS A 49 3.50 8.06 -12.47
CA LYS A 49 3.27 8.98 -11.33
C LYS A 49 2.34 8.52 -10.20
N GLY A 50 1.14 8.00 -10.45
CA GLY A 50 0.14 7.75 -9.40
C GLY A 50 0.57 6.70 -8.37
N LEU A 51 0.42 5.41 -8.71
CA LEU A 51 0.80 4.31 -7.82
C LEU A 51 2.31 4.21 -7.59
N ALA A 52 3.15 4.85 -8.41
CA ALA A 52 4.58 5.00 -8.12
C ALA A 52 4.82 5.79 -6.83
N GLY A 53 4.14 6.93 -6.64
CA GLY A 53 4.22 7.72 -5.41
C GLY A 53 3.70 6.96 -4.19
N VAL A 54 2.61 6.19 -4.36
CA VAL A 54 2.05 5.34 -3.29
C VAL A 54 3.09 4.32 -2.77
N ARG A 55 3.78 3.63 -3.69
CA ARG A 55 4.80 2.64 -3.34
C ARG A 55 5.98 3.27 -2.60
N GLN A 56 6.43 4.43 -3.09
CA GLN A 56 7.52 5.18 -2.45
C GLN A 56 7.15 5.64 -1.05
N ALA A 57 5.96 6.21 -0.86
CA ALA A 57 5.48 6.65 0.45
C ALA A 57 5.44 5.48 1.45
N ILE A 58 4.88 4.34 1.05
CA ILE A 58 4.84 3.13 1.90
C ILE A 58 6.26 2.66 2.25
N ALA A 59 7.16 2.60 1.26
CA ALA A 59 8.53 2.17 1.50
C ALA A 59 9.28 3.10 2.48
N LEU A 60 9.10 4.42 2.36
CA LEU A 60 9.68 5.39 3.29
C LEU A 60 9.17 5.19 4.72
N GLU A 61 7.86 5.07 4.91
CA GLU A 61 7.25 4.85 6.23
C GLU A 61 7.73 3.56 6.89
N VAL A 62 7.87 2.50 6.09
CA VAL A 62 8.44 1.25 6.57
C VAL A 62 9.91 1.43 6.93
N ALA A 63 10.70 2.15 6.12
CA ALA A 63 12.13 2.33 6.35
C ALA A 63 12.43 3.06 7.67
N PHE A 64 11.58 4.01 8.05
CA PHE A 64 11.69 4.79 9.29
C PHE A 64 11.06 4.11 10.51
N ALA A 65 10.36 2.98 10.35
CA ALA A 65 9.78 2.26 11.48
C ALA A 65 10.85 1.56 12.35
N PRO A 66 10.59 1.39 13.67
CA PRO A 66 11.46 0.61 14.57
C PRO A 66 11.76 -0.80 14.03
N ALA A 67 12.91 -1.36 14.38
CA ALA A 67 13.36 -2.65 13.84
C ALA A 67 12.39 -3.81 14.17
N GLU A 68 11.80 -3.80 15.36
CA GLU A 68 10.80 -4.76 15.82
C GLU A 68 9.54 -4.70 14.94
N CYS A 69 9.15 -3.49 14.53
CA CYS A 69 8.04 -3.24 13.63
C CYS A 69 8.33 -3.71 12.21
N ARG A 70 9.53 -3.42 11.68
CA ARG A 70 9.96 -3.85 10.35
C ARG A 70 10.03 -5.37 10.22
N THR A 71 10.50 -6.05 11.28
CA THR A 71 10.67 -7.50 11.30
C THR A 71 9.41 -8.26 11.71
N GLN A 72 8.34 -7.57 12.11
CA GLN A 72 7.05 -8.17 12.42
C GLN A 72 6.57 -9.05 11.26
N ARG A 73 6.33 -10.34 11.56
CA ARG A 73 5.81 -11.30 10.60
C ARG A 73 4.32 -11.07 10.39
N MET A 74 3.92 -11.04 9.13
CA MET A 74 2.56 -10.91 8.64
C MET A 74 2.19 -12.15 7.83
N THR A 75 0.91 -12.52 7.86
CA THR A 75 0.35 -13.63 7.09
C THR A 75 -0.82 -13.10 6.26
N GLY A 76 -0.85 -13.44 4.97
CA GLY A 76 -1.90 -12.96 4.05
C GLY A 76 -1.80 -11.46 3.74
N LEU A 77 -2.95 -10.84 3.48
CA LEU A 77 -3.02 -9.43 3.05
C LEU A 77 -3.21 -8.47 4.22
N ALA A 78 -2.34 -7.46 4.30
CA ALA A 78 -2.62 -6.23 5.01
C ALA A 78 -3.40 -5.29 4.09
N VAL A 79 -4.61 -4.92 4.49
CA VAL A 79 -5.46 -3.98 3.76
C VAL A 79 -5.41 -2.62 4.44
N LEU A 80 -5.04 -1.59 3.67
CA LEU A 80 -5.04 -0.20 4.10
C LEU A 80 -6.25 0.50 3.47
N LYS A 81 -7.10 1.09 4.30
CA LYS A 81 -8.25 1.88 3.85
C LYS A 81 -7.82 3.33 3.71
N LEU A 82 -8.06 3.96 2.57
CA LEU A 82 -7.68 5.35 2.31
C LEU A 82 -8.83 6.32 2.49
N GLU A 83 -10.06 5.83 2.32
CA GLU A 83 -11.29 6.55 2.60
C GLU A 83 -12.16 5.73 3.52
N ASP A 84 -12.99 6.44 4.29
CA ASP A 84 -14.02 5.83 5.10
C ASP A 84 -15.26 5.56 4.23
N GLY A 85 -15.98 4.47 4.50
CA GLY A 85 -17.11 4.02 3.69
C GLY A 85 -16.96 2.62 3.08
N ALA A 86 -18.09 2.06 2.65
CA ALA A 86 -18.17 0.70 2.10
C ALA A 86 -17.41 0.59 0.76
N ASP A 87 -17.44 1.65 -0.04
CA ASP A 87 -16.82 1.72 -1.37
C ASP A 87 -15.51 2.51 -1.40
N GLY A 88 -15.07 3.04 -0.25
CA GLY A 88 -13.87 3.87 -0.13
C GLY A 88 -12.62 3.15 -0.62
N ALA A 89 -11.71 3.89 -1.24
CA ALA A 89 -10.53 3.33 -1.89
C ALA A 89 -9.63 2.56 -0.89
N ARG A 90 -9.09 1.40 -1.32
CA ARG A 90 -8.26 0.52 -0.48
C ARG A 90 -7.09 -0.01 -1.28
N ILE A 91 -5.98 -0.27 -0.60
CA ILE A 91 -4.83 -0.99 -1.14
C ILE A 91 -4.52 -2.22 -0.30
N ALA A 92 -3.96 -3.23 -0.93
CA ALA A 92 -3.52 -4.46 -0.28
C ALA A 92 -2.01 -4.67 -0.48
N LEU A 93 -1.37 -5.15 0.58
CA LEU A 93 0.03 -5.55 0.63
C LEU A 93 0.07 -6.98 1.19
N GLY A 94 0.76 -7.89 0.53
CA GLY A 94 1.10 -9.15 1.16
C GLY A 94 1.11 -10.36 0.25
N LYS A 95 1.65 -11.43 0.82
CA LYS A 95 1.67 -12.79 0.28
C LYS A 95 1.41 -13.78 1.43
N GLY A 96 1.62 -15.08 1.21
CA GLY A 96 1.40 -16.10 2.25
C GLY A 96 2.02 -15.75 3.61
N SER A 97 3.33 -15.47 3.65
CA SER A 97 4.08 -15.02 4.84
C SER A 97 5.13 -14.00 4.43
N TRP A 98 5.23 -12.89 5.16
CA TRP A 98 6.12 -11.77 4.82
C TRP A 98 6.43 -10.90 6.06
N ARG A 99 7.33 -9.94 5.91
CA ARG A 99 7.63 -8.89 6.90
C ARG A 99 7.52 -7.52 6.26
N TRP A 100 7.27 -6.49 7.06
CA TRP A 100 7.25 -5.12 6.54
C TRP A 100 8.55 -4.74 5.85
N SER A 101 9.70 -5.19 6.37
CA SER A 101 11.02 -5.01 5.73
C SER A 101 11.09 -5.50 4.28
N ASP A 102 10.27 -6.48 3.88
CA ASP A 102 10.28 -7.04 2.52
C ASP A 102 9.80 -6.01 1.47
N LEU A 103 9.11 -4.94 1.90
CA LEU A 103 8.63 -3.86 1.03
C LEU A 103 9.75 -2.89 0.63
N LEU A 104 10.87 -2.91 1.35
CA LEU A 104 12.03 -2.05 1.06
C LEU A 104 12.85 -2.53 -0.14
N GLY A 105 12.40 -3.61 -0.79
CA GLY A 105 13.15 -4.33 -1.82
C GLY A 105 13.78 -5.59 -1.23
N ALA A 106 13.88 -6.63 -2.07
CA ALA A 106 14.80 -7.72 -1.81
C ALA A 106 16.24 -7.19 -1.99
N GLY A 107 17.16 -7.72 -1.18
CA GLY A 107 18.52 -7.91 -1.70
C GLY A 107 18.51 -8.92 -2.85
#